data_AF-A0A3A0F041-F1
#
_entry.id   AF-A0A3A0F041-F1
#
_cell.length_a   1.000
_cell.length_b   1.000
_cell.length_c   1.000
_cell.angle_alpha   90.00
_cell.angle_beta   90.00
_cell.angle_gamma   90.00
#
_symmetry.space_group_name_H-M   'P 1'
#
loop_
_entity.id
_entity.type
_entity.pdbx_description
1 polymer ?
#
loop_
_entity_poly.entity_id
_entity_poly.type
_entity_poly.pdbx_seq_one_letter_code
_entity_poly.pdbx_strand_id
1 'polypeptide(L)'
;MSAADARSAAFCLAAAAALAALGVAPAWSVCLAIGGRHAGVVSGAMNTFGNLGGAASPVVVGLCLDAWKDWDTPLYTVAALYGAAALCWLAIDPRTPLEAAQAPLADVA
;
A
#
# COMPACT_ATOMS: atom_id res chain seq x y z
N MET A 1 -27.53 -15.79 9.65
CA MET A 1 -26.15 -15.88 9.16
C MET A 1 -25.78 -17.35 9.10
N SER A 2 -25.88 -17.99 7.92
CA SER A 2 -25.57 -19.42 7.78
C SER A 2 -24.06 -19.63 7.83
N ALA A 3 -23.59 -20.73 8.43
CA ALA A 3 -22.16 -21.05 8.50
C ALA A 3 -21.50 -21.22 7.11
N ALA A 4 -22.29 -21.42 6.04
CA ALA A 4 -21.80 -21.41 4.67
C ALA A 4 -21.36 -20.02 4.20
N ASP A 5 -22.16 -18.98 4.49
CA ASP A 5 -21.86 -17.60 4.09
C ASP A 5 -20.62 -17.07 4.82
N ALA A 6 -20.50 -17.37 6.11
CA ALA A 6 -19.34 -16.96 6.91
C ALA A 6 -18.02 -17.60 6.44
N ARG A 7 -18.06 -18.86 6.00
CA ARG A 7 -16.87 -19.54 5.45
C ARG A 7 -16.41 -18.93 4.14
N SER A 8 -17.34 -18.61 3.24
CA SER A 8 -17.03 -17.92 1.99
C SER A 8 -16.41 -16.55 2.25
N ALA A 9 -16.98 -15.76 3.16
CA ALA A 9 -16.43 -14.46 3.54
C ALA A 9 -15.02 -14.58 4.15
N ALA A 10 -14.81 -15.54 5.05
CA ALA A 10 -13.50 -15.79 5.64
C ALA A 10 -12.45 -16.18 4.58
N PHE A 11 -12.82 -17.01 3.61
CA PHE A 11 -11.93 -17.37 2.51
C PHE A 11 -11.58 -16.15 1.65
N CYS A 12 -12.57 -15.31 1.30
CA CYS A 12 -12.33 -14.08 0.55
C CYS A 12 -11.38 -13.12 1.28
N LEU A 13 -11.59 -12.92 2.59
CA LEU A 13 -10.71 -12.08 3.41
C LEU A 13 -9.30 -12.66 3.52
N ALA A 14 -9.17 -13.97 3.69
CA ALA A 14 -7.86 -14.64 3.73
C ALA A 14 -7.12 -14.52 2.39
N ALA A 15 -7.81 -14.72 1.26
CA ALA A 15 -7.24 -14.54 -0.07
C ALA A 15 -6.81 -13.08 -0.30
N ALA A 16 -7.63 -12.10 0.09
CA ALA A 16 -7.29 -10.69 0.01
C ALA A 16 -6.05 -10.35 0.86
N ALA A 17 -5.98 -10.85 2.10
CA ALA A 17 -4.82 -10.66 2.97
C ALA A 17 -3.55 -11.31 2.39
N ALA A 18 -3.67 -12.50 1.79
CA ALA A 18 -2.55 -13.15 1.12
C ALA A 18 -2.04 -12.33 -0.09
N LEU A 19 -2.95 -11.83 -0.93
CA LEU A 19 -2.60 -10.96 -2.06
C LEU A 19 -1.94 -9.66 -1.59
N ALA A 20 -2.45 -9.05 -0.52
CA ALA A 20 -1.83 -7.89 0.10
C ALA A 20 -0.40 -8.19 0.59
N ALA A 21 -0.19 -9.35 1.22
CA ALA A 21 1.11 -9.77 1.71
C ALA A 21 2.13 -9.97 0.57
N LEU A 22 1.68 -10.43 -0.61
CA LEU A 22 2.56 -10.56 -1.79
C LEU A 22 3.11 -9.21 -2.27
N GLY A 23 2.42 -8.10 -2.01
CA GLY A 23 2.88 -6.75 -2.35
C GLY A 23 4.05 -6.24 -1.50
N VAL A 24 4.32 -6.86 -0.35
CA VAL A 24 5.33 -6.39 0.60
C VAL A 24 6.75 -6.51 0.03
N ALA A 25 7.14 -7.70 -0.46
CA ALA A 25 8.51 -7.91 -0.95
C ALA A 25 8.87 -7.03 -2.17
N PRO A 26 7.97 -6.84 -3.17
CA PRO A 26 8.18 -5.87 -4.24
C PRO A 26 8.34 -4.43 -3.73
N ALA A 27 7.50 -3.98 -2.78
CA ALA A 27 7.57 -2.62 -2.26
C ALA A 27 8.94 -2.30 -1.63
N TRP A 28 9.48 -3.22 -0.82
CA TRP A 28 10.83 -3.09 -0.27
C TRP A 28 11.91 -3.13 -1.35
N SER A 29 11.82 -4.07 -2.30
CA SER A 29 12.78 -4.20 -3.40
C SER A 29 12.86 -2.94 -4.26
N VAL A 30 11.71 -2.33 -4.56
CA VAL A 30 11.62 -1.06 -5.30
C VAL A 30 12.28 0.09 -4.55
N CYS A 31 12.04 0.21 -3.24
CA CYS A 31 12.68 1.26 -2.44
C CYS A 31 14.20 1.15 -2.44
N LEU A 32 14.72 -0.08 -2.40
CA LEU A 32 16.17 -0.35 -2.49
C LEU A 32 16.71 0.01 -3.89
N ALA A 33 16.02 -0.38 -4.95
CA ALA A 33 16.42 -0.15 -6.33
C ALA A 33 16.42 1.35 -6.70
N ILE A 34 15.35 2.08 -6.33
CA ILE A 34 15.22 3.52 -6.58
C ILE A 34 16.16 4.31 -5.67
N GLY A 35 16.23 3.92 -4.40
CA GLY A 35 16.88 4.71 -3.37
C GLY A 35 18.41 4.66 -3.38
N GLY A 36 19.04 3.61 -3.92
CA GLY A 36 20.50 3.54 -4.04
C GLY A 36 21.22 3.81 -2.72
N ARG A 37 22.04 4.86 -2.66
CA ARG A 37 22.76 5.31 -1.45
C ARG A 37 21.83 5.90 -0.40
N HIS A 38 20.64 6.33 -0.80
CA HIS A 38 19.56 6.87 0.04
C HIS A 38 18.44 5.86 0.31
N ALA A 39 18.67 4.57 0.07
CA ALA A 39 17.66 3.51 0.25
C ALA A 39 17.02 3.50 1.64
N GLY A 40 17.76 3.86 2.69
CA GLY A 40 17.23 4.00 4.05
C GLY A 40 16.18 5.11 4.19
N VAL A 41 16.37 6.24 3.50
CA VAL A 41 15.40 7.36 3.52
C VAL A 41 14.15 7.00 2.73
N VAL A 42 14.31 6.40 1.55
CA VAL A 42 13.17 6.01 0.68
C VAL A 42 12.32 4.93 1.36
N SER A 43 12.95 3.88 1.91
CA SER A 43 12.23 2.84 2.65
C SER A 43 11.63 3.35 3.97
N GLY A 44 12.31 4.27 4.66
CA GLY A 44 11.77 4.95 5.84
C GLY A 44 10.53 5.78 5.53
N ALA A 45 10.52 6.51 4.41
CA ALA A 45 9.35 7.25 3.94
C ALA A 45 8.19 6.29 3.63
N MET A 46 8.45 5.21 2.89
CA MET A 46 7.46 4.16 2.64
C MET A 46 6.85 3.63 3.95
N ASN A 47 7.68 3.30 4.93
CA ASN A 47 7.23 2.75 6.21
C ASN A 47 6.39 3.76 7.02
N THR A 48 6.76 5.05 6.95
CA THR A 48 6.00 6.14 7.59
C THR A 48 4.60 6.26 7.01
N PHE A 49 4.47 6.27 5.67
CA PHE A 49 3.15 6.30 5.03
C PHE A 49 2.35 5.01 5.31
N GLY A 50 3.01 3.85 5.36
CA GLY A 50 2.36 2.59 5.75
C GLY A 50 1.77 2.63 7.16
N ASN A 51 2.54 3.09 8.14
CA ASN A 51 2.07 3.23 9.53
C ASN A 51 1.00 4.31 9.66
N LEU A 52 1.10 5.41 8.92
CA LEU A 52 0.07 6.46 8.91
C LEU A 52 -1.26 5.92 8.34
N GLY A 53 -1.22 5.15 7.26
CA GLY A 53 -2.39 4.43 6.74
C GLY A 53 -2.96 3.44 7.75
N GLY A 54 -2.09 2.67 8.42
CA GLY A 54 -2.50 1.76 9.49
C GLY A 54 -3.17 2.46 10.67
N ALA A 55 -2.65 3.62 11.09
CA ALA A 55 -3.24 4.44 12.16
C ALA A 55 -4.58 5.07 11.75
N ALA A 56 -4.73 5.48 10.49
CA ALA A 56 -5.96 6.05 9.96
C ALA A 56 -7.07 5.00 9.76
N SER A 57 -6.70 3.75 9.48
CA SER A 57 -7.62 2.66 9.16
C SER A 57 -8.77 2.47 10.17
N PRO A 58 -8.52 2.33 11.50
CA PRO A 58 -9.61 2.18 12.48
C PRO A 58 -10.51 3.41 12.56
N VAL A 59 -9.98 4.62 12.34
CA VAL A 59 -10.76 5.86 12.34
C VAL A 59 -11.75 5.85 11.17
N VAL A 60 -11.29 5.50 9.97
CA VAL A 60 -12.13 5.41 8.77
C VAL A 60 -13.21 4.34 8.95
N VAL A 61 -12.84 3.15 9.44
CA VAL A 61 -13.80 2.07 9.72
C VAL A 61 -14.85 2.54 10.74
N GLY A 62 -14.44 3.21 11.81
CA GLY A 62 -15.34 3.74 12.83
C GLY A 62 -16.33 4.77 12.28
N LEU A 63 -15.85 5.70 11.45
CA LEU A 63 -16.71 6.69 10.78
C LEU A 63 -17.71 6.03 9.82
N CYS A 64 -17.27 5.02 9.07
CA CYS A 64 -18.15 4.27 8.18
C CYS A 64 -19.25 3.54 8.94
N LEU A 65 -18.89 2.85 10.02
CA LEU A 65 -19.85 2.16 10.88
C LEU A 65 -20.81 3.13 11.56
N ASP A 66 -20.35 4.33 11.93
CA ASP A 66 -21.24 5.29 12.57
C ASP A 66 -22.25 5.89 11.59
N ALA A 67 -21.83 6.20 10.36
CA ALA A 67 -22.68 6.82 9.35
C ALA A 67 -23.65 5.84 8.66
N TRP A 68 -23.19 4.65 8.27
CA TRP A 68 -23.98 3.70 7.45
C TRP A 68 -24.47 2.47 8.21
N LYS A 69 -23.93 2.20 9.40
CA LYS A 69 -24.26 1.03 10.23
C LYS A 69 -24.08 -0.31 9.49
N ASP A 70 -23.19 -0.35 8.50
CA ASP A 70 -22.87 -1.54 7.69
C ASP A 70 -21.36 -1.85 7.69
N TRP A 71 -21.03 -3.12 7.39
CA TRP A 71 -19.65 -3.59 7.29
C TRP A 71 -19.13 -3.62 5.85
N ASP A 72 -20.00 -3.40 4.86
CA ASP A 72 -19.63 -3.42 3.46
C ASP A 72 -18.92 -2.13 3.05
N THR A 73 -19.35 -0.97 3.56
CA THR A 73 -18.74 0.34 3.24
C THR A 73 -17.26 0.44 3.62
N PRO A 74 -16.83 0.01 4.83
CA PRO A 74 -15.41 -0.08 5.14
C PRO A 74 -14.62 -1.00 4.18
N LEU A 75 -15.20 -2.15 3.80
CA LEU A 75 -14.56 -3.08 2.88
C LEU A 75 -14.39 -2.49 1.47
N TYR A 76 -15.39 -1.76 0.97
CA TYR A 76 -15.28 -1.03 -0.29
C TYR A 76 -14.21 0.06 -0.26
N THR A 77 -14.04 0.73 0.89
CA THR A 77 -12.99 1.74 1.06
C THR A 77 -11.61 1.11 0.93
N VAL A 78 -11.39 -0.05 1.58
CA VAL A 78 -10.12 -0.80 1.46
C VAL A 78 -9.91 -1.27 0.02
N ALA A 79 -10.95 -1.79 -0.64
CA ALA A 79 -10.88 -2.22 -2.05
C ALA A 79 -10.51 -1.06 -2.98
N ALA A 80 -11.09 0.13 -2.78
CA ALA A 80 -10.77 1.33 -3.55
C ALA A 80 -9.31 1.77 -3.33
N LEU A 81 -8.81 1.71 -2.09
CA LEU A 81 -7.41 2.03 -1.78
C LEU A 81 -6.43 1.05 -2.45
N TYR A 82 -6.71 -0.25 -2.42
CA TYR A 82 -5.90 -1.24 -3.15
C TYR A 82 -5.95 -1.05 -4.66
N GLY A 83 -7.12 -0.69 -5.21
CA GLY A 83 -7.26 -0.34 -6.63
C GLY A 83 -6.42 0.88 -7.00
N ALA A 84 -6.49 1.95 -6.20
CA ALA A 84 -5.65 3.14 -6.39
C ALA A 84 -4.16 2.81 -6.27
N ALA A 85 -3.77 1.98 -5.30
CA ALA A 85 -2.38 1.53 -5.14
C ALA A 85 -1.90 0.75 -6.37
N ALA A 86 -2.71 -0.13 -6.94
CA ALA A 86 -2.39 -0.86 -8.16
C ALA A 86 -2.21 0.07 -9.37
N LEU A 87 -3.02 1.12 -9.49
CA LEU A 87 -2.86 2.13 -10.54
C LEU A 87 -1.59 2.97 -10.34
N CYS A 88 -1.33 3.43 -9.11
CA CYS A 88 -0.11 4.15 -8.76
C CYS A 88 1.15 3.31 -9.03
N TRP A 89 1.07 2.00 -8.82
CA TRP A 89 2.16 1.07 -9.08
C TRP A 89 2.62 1.08 -10.55
N LEU A 90 1.70 1.30 -11.49
CA LEU A 90 2.03 1.37 -12.92
C LEU A 90 2.92 2.57 -13.28
N ALA A 91 2.95 3.60 -12.43
CA ALA A 91 3.80 4.78 -12.61
C ALA A 91 5.21 4.62 -12.00
N ILE A 92 5.47 3.54 -11.25
CA ILE A 92 6.74 3.31 -10.58
C ILE A 92 7.72 2.63 -11.54
N ASP A 93 8.84 3.29 -11.84
CA ASP A 93 9.96 2.69 -12.57
C ASP A 93 11.18 2.47 -11.64
N PRO A 94 11.45 1.23 -11.21
CA PRO A 94 12.58 0.93 -10.33
C PRO A 94 13.94 0.90 -11.05
N ARG A 95 13.99 1.05 -12.38
CA ARG A 95 15.23 0.95 -13.17
C ARG A 95 16.01 2.26 -13.25
N THR A 96 15.46 3.34 -12.71
CA THR A 96 16.10 4.66 -12.72
C THR A 96 16.41 5.08 -11.27
N PRO A 97 17.62 4.79 -10.75
CA PRO A 97 18.03 5.20 -9.42
C PRO A 97 18.08 6.72 -9.30
N LEU A 98 17.80 7.23 -8.09
CA LEU A 98 17.83 8.68 -7.82
C LEU A 98 19.19 9.31 -8.13
N GLU A 99 20.30 8.60 -7.87
CA GLU A 99 21.64 9.12 -8.15
C GLU A 99 21.90 9.31 -9.65
N ALA A 100 21.37 8.41 -10.50
CA ALA A 100 21.49 8.54 -11.94
C ALA A 100 20.71 9.76 -12.47
N ALA A 101 19.61 10.12 -11.82
CA ALA A 101 18.85 11.34 -12.12
C ALA A 101 19.52 12.62 -11.61
N GLN A 102 20.37 12.54 -10.57
CA GLN A 102 21.09 13.70 -10.00
C GLN A 102 22.43 13.98 -10.68
N ALA A 103 23.06 12.99 -11.32
CA ALA A 103 24.34 13.14 -12.03
C ALA A 103 24.37 14.29 -13.08
N PRO A 104 23.30 14.56 -13.87
CA PRO A 104 23.30 15.66 -14.83
C PRO A 104 23.35 17.07 -14.22
N LEU A 105 23.01 17.22 -12.93
CA LEU A 105 23.01 18.52 -12.24
C LEU A 105 24.29 18.77 -11.43
N ALA A 106 25.07 17.73 -11.14
CA ALA A 106 26.32 17.84 -10.39
C ALA A 106 27.50 18.30 -11.27
N ASP A 107 27.47 18.03 -12.58
CA ASP A 107 28.52 18.48 -13.53
C ASP A 107 28.39 19.95 -13.95
N VAL A 108 27.35 20.66 -13.49
CA VAL A 108 27.08 22.08 -13.82
C VAL A 108 27.36 23.03 -12.66
N ALA A 109 27.85 22.52 -11.52
CA ALA A 109 28.16 23.27 -10.30
C ALA A 109 29.66 23.19 -9.96
#